data_AF-A0A536W303-F1
#
_entry.id   AF-A0A536W303-F1
#
_cell.length_a   1.000
_cell.length_b   1.000
_cell.length_c   1.000
_cell.angle_alpha   90.00
_cell.angle_beta   90.00
_cell.angle_gamma   90.00
#
_symmetry.space_group_name_H-M   'P 1'
#
loop_
_entity.id
_entity.type
_entity.pdbx_description
1 polymer ?
#
loop_
_entity_poly.entity_id
_entity_poly.type
_entity_poly.pdbx_seq_one_letter_code
_entity_poly.pdbx_strand_id
1 'polypeptide(L)' 'MNGIVFETGYLRAPDEATFADDVVMELKLGETEVTFVREELDGAEYVGDGAYLLKSGALLRFLTSATIH' A
#
# COMPACT_ATOMS: atom_id res chain seq x y z
N MET A 1 -7.63 16.39 8.18
CA MET A 1 -7.99 15.36 7.19
C MET A 1 -8.35 14.10 7.98
N ASN A 2 -9.60 13.66 7.92
CA ASN A 2 -10.10 12.48 8.66
C ASN A 2 -9.93 11.23 7.79
N GLY A 3 -8.69 10.78 7.60
CA GLY A 3 -8.41 9.52 6.90
C GLY A 3 -8.67 8.32 7.81
N ILE A 4 -8.96 7.16 7.20
CA ILE A 4 -8.99 5.88 7.91
C ILE A 4 -7.56 5.39 8.05
N VAL A 5 -7.14 5.07 9.28
CA VAL A 5 -5.80 4.53 9.56
C VAL A 5 -5.93 3.02 9.72
N PHE A 6 -5.16 2.29 8.92
CA PHE A 6 -5.05 0.84 9.01
C PHE A 6 -3.76 0.45 9.75
N GLU A 7 -3.81 -0.65 10.48
CA GLU A 7 -2.62 -1.35 10.98
C GLU A 7 -1.99 -2.15 9.84
N THR A 8 -0.67 -2.10 9.70
CA THR A 8 0.05 -2.89 8.70
C THR A 8 0.33 -4.28 9.26
N GLY A 9 -0.31 -5.31 8.70
CA GLY A 9 -0.05 -6.72 9.02
C GLY A 9 1.13 -7.28 8.22
N TYR A 10 1.23 -6.89 6.95
CA TYR A 10 2.31 -7.29 6.05
C TYR A 10 2.64 -6.14 5.09
N LEU A 11 3.93 -5.95 4.81
CA LEU A 11 4.43 -5.03 3.80
C LEU A 11 5.71 -5.59 3.19
N ARG A 12 5.76 -5.68 1.87
CA ARG A 12 6.92 -6.15 1.11
C ARG A 12 7.33 -5.15 0.04
N ALA A 13 8.65 -5.00 -0.14
CA ALA A 13 9.27 -4.41 -1.32
C ALA A 13 9.00 -5.26 -2.55
N PRO A 14 8.41 -4.72 -3.63
CA PRO A 14 8.47 -5.41 -4.91
C PRO A 14 9.91 -5.44 -5.43
N ASP A 15 10.36 -6.62 -5.86
CA ASP A 15 11.67 -6.91 -6.46
C ASP A 15 11.50 -7.58 -7.84
N GLU A 16 12.61 -7.99 -8.48
CA GLU A 16 12.61 -8.66 -9.79
C GLU A 16 11.84 -9.99 -9.83
N ALA A 17 11.57 -10.59 -8.66
CA ALA A 17 10.83 -11.84 -8.53
C ALA A 17 9.38 -11.62 -8.07
N THR A 18 8.90 -10.37 -8.03
CA THR A 18 7.53 -10.04 -7.65
C THR A 18 6.65 -9.92 -8.89
N PHE A 19 5.66 -10.80 -8.99
CA PHE A 19 4.70 -10.84 -10.09
C PHE A 19 3.46 -9.99 -9.82
N ALA A 20 2.64 -9.77 -10.84
CA ALA A 20 1.51 -8.86 -10.81
C ALA A 20 0.45 -9.22 -9.74
N ASP A 21 0.23 -10.51 -9.51
CA ASP A 21 -0.74 -11.08 -8.58
C ASP A 21 -0.17 -11.36 -7.18
N ASP A 22 1.13 -11.13 -6.97
CA ASP A 22 1.75 -11.29 -5.66
C ASP A 22 1.21 -10.25 -4.68
N VAL A 23 0.84 -10.72 -3.49
CA VAL A 23 0.48 -9.87 -2.36
C VAL A 23 1.70 -9.11 -1.88
N VAL A 24 1.59 -7.79 -1.81
CA VAL A 24 2.67 -6.89 -1.36
C VAL A 24 2.31 -6.13 -0.10
N MET A 25 1.04 -6.13 0.28
CA MET A 25 0.56 -5.43 1.46
C MET A 25 -0.73 -6.05 2.00
N GLU A 26 -0.78 -6.20 3.33
CA GLU A 26 -1.99 -6.55 4.06
C GLU A 26 -2.20 -5.52 5.18
N LEU A 27 -3.41 -4.97 5.20
CA LEU A 27 -3.84 -3.89 6.09
C LEU A 27 -5.04 -4.34 6.90
N LYS A 28 -5.14 -3.86 8.14
CA LYS A 28 -6.22 -4.21 9.05
C LYS A 28 -6.90 -2.99 9.67
N LEU A 29 -8.22 -3.02 9.74
CA LEU A 29 -9.05 -2.05 10.45
C LEU A 29 -10.07 -2.81 11.30
N GLY A 30 -9.77 -2.98 12.59
CA GLY A 30 -10.57 -3.82 13.47
C GLY A 30 -10.60 -5.26 12.98
N GLU A 31 -11.77 -5.76 12.59
CA GLU A 31 -11.93 -7.12 12.02
C GLU A 31 -11.88 -7.15 10.48
N THR A 32 -11.76 -5.98 9.83
CA THR A 32 -11.67 -5.89 8.36
C THR A 32 -10.22 -5.99 7.92
N GLU A 33 -9.96 -6.85 6.94
CA GLU A 33 -8.65 -7.02 6.30
C GLU A 33 -8.73 -6.60 4.84
N VAL A 34 -7.71 -5.89 4.37
CA VAL A 34 -7.57 -5.38 2.99
C VAL A 34 -6.20 -5.81 2.48
N THR A 35 -6.18 -6.41 1.30
CA THR A 35 -4.97 -6.91 0.66
C THR A 35 -4.75 -6.16 -0.65
N PHE A 36 -3.50 -5.79 -0.92
CA PHE A 36 -3.10 -5.25 -2.22
C PHE A 36 -2.11 -6.19 -2.90
N VAL A 37 -2.36 -6.45 -4.18
CA VAL A 37 -1.39 -7.10 -5.07
C VAL A 37 -0.51 -6.07 -5.76
N ARG A 38 0.62 -6.53 -6.32
CA ARG A 38 1.58 -5.67 -7.02
C ARG A 38 0.93 -4.80 -8.11
N GLU A 39 0.06 -5.37 -8.94
CA GLU A 39 -0.57 -4.66 -10.07
C GLU A 39 -1.43 -3.45 -9.65
N GLU A 40 -2.03 -3.52 -8.46
CA GLU A 40 -2.86 -2.44 -7.91
C GLU A 40 -2.04 -1.22 -7.48
N LEU A 41 -0.78 -1.45 -7.12
CA LEU A 41 0.18 -0.40 -6.78
C LEU A 41 0.99 0.06 -7.99
N ASP A 42 1.01 -0.71 -9.07
CA ASP A 42 1.72 -0.33 -10.28
C ASP A 42 1.16 0.97 -10.86
N GLY A 43 2.06 1.90 -11.20
CA GLY A 43 1.68 3.22 -11.71
C GLY A 43 1.07 4.16 -10.67
N ALA A 44 1.13 3.83 -9.37
CA ALA A 44 0.71 4.75 -8.34
C ALA A 44 1.54 6.04 -8.37
N GLU A 45 0.87 7.20 -8.40
CA GLU A 45 1.52 8.49 -8.53
C GLU A 45 1.82 9.09 -7.16
N TYR A 46 3.06 9.51 -6.93
CA TYR A 46 3.41 10.22 -5.69
C TYR A 46 2.85 11.64 -5.71
N VAL A 47 2.03 11.98 -4.71
CA VAL A 47 1.33 13.29 -4.62
C VAL A 47 1.79 14.15 -3.44
N GLY A 48 2.87 13.74 -2.75
CA GLY A 48 3.45 14.46 -1.60
C GLY A 48 3.10 13.84 -0.25
N ASP A 49 3.83 14.24 0.80
CA ASP A 49 3.61 13.84 2.20
C ASP A 49 3.50 12.33 2.47
N GLY A 50 4.21 11.52 1.68
CA GLY A 50 4.16 10.05 1.77
C GLY A 50 2.88 9.43 1.19
N ALA A 51 2.10 10.20 0.42
CA ALA A 51 0.86 9.76 -0.21
C ALA A 51 1.03 9.42 -1.69
N TYR A 52 0.30 8.40 -2.12
CA TYR A 52 0.27 7.86 -3.47
C TYR A 52 -1.18 7.76 -3.95
N LEU A 53 -1.45 8.21 -5.17
CA LEU A 53 -2.73 8.01 -5.85
C LEU A 53 -2.68 6.69 -6.63
N LEU A 54 -3.53 5.74 -6.25
CA LEU A 54 -3.61 4.43 -6.89
C LEU A 54 -4.43 4.52 -8.19
N LYS A 55 -4.28 3.51 -9.08
CA LYS A 55 -5.10 3.37 -10.29
C LYS A 55 -6.60 3.36 -10.02
N SER A 56 -7.02 2.88 -8.84
CA SER A 56 -8.41 2.88 -8.40
C SER A 56 -8.96 4.27 -8.07
N GLY A 57 -8.10 5.30 -7.99
CA GLY A 57 -8.43 6.64 -7.52
C GLY A 57 -8.35 6.81 -5.99
N ALA A 58 -8.02 5.75 -5.25
CA ALA A 58 -7.79 5.82 -3.82
C ALA A 58 -6.45 6.49 -3.48
N LEU A 59 -6.41 7.23 -2.36
CA LEU A 59 -5.18 7.77 -1.79
C LEU A 59 -4.66 6.84 -0.69
N LEU A 60 -3.45 6.33 -0.87
CA LEU A 60 -2.74 5.54 0.13
C LEU A 60 -1.60 6.39 0.70
N ARG A 61 -1.53 6.54 2.03
CA ARG A 61 -0.48 7.31 2.69
C ARG A 61 0.25 6.47 3.73
N PHE A 62 1.57 6.41 3.60
CA PHE A 62 2.44 5.80 4.61
C PHE A 62 2.72 6.84 5.71
N LEU A 63 2.33 6.53 6.95
CA LEU A 63 2.43 7.45 8.09
C LEU A 63 3.81 7.43 8.78
N THR A 64 4.62 6.42 8.49
CA THR A 64 6.02 6.30 8.93
C THR A 64 6.88 5.83 7.75
N SER A 65 8.14 6.26 7.72
CA SER A 65 9.13 5.77 6.77
C SER A 65 9.44 4.31 7.08
N ALA A 66 8.71 3.38 6.48
CA ALA A 66 9.10 1.98 6.47
C ALA A 66 10.36 1.88 5.60
N THR A 67 11.46 1.41 6.18
CA THR A 67 12.64 1.03 5.38
C THR A 67 12.28 -0.26 4.69
N ILE A 68 12.03 -0.16 3.40
CA ILE A 68 11.81 -1.29 2.52
C ILE A 68 13.22 -1.81 2.14
N HIS A 69 13.58 -3.01 2.62
CA HIS A 69 14.80 -3.72 2.23
C HIS A 69 14.58 -4.54 0.98
#